data_AF-A0A2E6J070-F1
#
_entry.id   AF-A0A2E6J070-F1
#
_cell.length_a   1.000
_cell.length_b   1.000
_cell.length_c   1.000
_cell.angle_alpha   90.00
_cell.angle_beta   90.00
_cell.angle_gamma   90.00
#
_symmetry.space_group_name_H-M   'P 1'
#
loop_
_entity.id
_entity.type
_entity.pdbx_description
1 polymer ?
#
loop_
_entity_poly.entity_id
_entity_poly.type
_entity_poly.pdbx_seq_one_letter_code
_entity_poly.pdbx_strand_id
1 'polypeptide(L)' 'CLNDLKKSTDFYKYSRELNKSFTYQDKIDFICCAFEVAYSDGDFYYLEEHFIKKISNTLNVEHSDLINAKQEMKKYL' A
#
# COMPACT_ATOMS: atom_id res chain seq x y z
N CYS A 1 -14.70 11.65 7.78
CA CYS A 1 -13.36 12.26 7.75
C CYS A 1 -12.48 11.71 6.62
N LEU A 2 -12.94 11.80 5.36
CA LEU A 2 -12.18 11.42 4.15
C LEU A 2 -11.95 12.62 3.20
N ASN A 3 -12.44 13.80 3.58
CA ASN A 3 -12.48 14.97 2.69
C ASN A 3 -11.15 15.74 2.59
N ASP A 4 -10.17 15.46 3.46
CA ASP A 4 -8.88 16.16 3.47
C ASP A 4 -7.82 15.54 2.54
N LEU A 5 -8.13 14.44 1.85
CA LEU A 5 -7.26 13.84 0.83
C LEU A 5 -7.11 14.70 -0.44
N LYS A 6 -7.87 15.80 -0.56
CA LYS A 6 -7.88 16.70 -1.73
C LYS A 6 -6.83 17.82 -1.71
N LYS A 7 -5.97 17.89 -0.70
CA LYS A 7 -4.79 18.78 -0.74
C LYS A 7 -3.69 18.08 -1.54
N SER A 8 -3.81 18.12 -2.86
CA SER A 8 -2.89 17.45 -3.80
C SER A 8 -1.43 17.82 -3.57
N THR A 9 -1.12 19.00 -3.01
CA THR A 9 0.22 19.42 -2.61
C THR A 9 0.84 18.61 -1.47
N ASP A 10 0.02 18.14 -0.53
CA ASP A 10 0.50 17.43 0.66
C ASP A 10 0.79 15.96 0.35
N PHE A 11 -0.03 15.31 -0.50
CA PHE A 11 0.14 13.90 -0.87
C PHE A 11 1.48 13.65 -1.58
N TYR A 12 1.86 14.49 -2.55
CA TYR A 12 3.16 14.39 -3.23
C TYR A 12 4.34 14.68 -2.31
N LYS A 13 4.15 15.53 -1.29
CA LYS A 13 5.18 15.82 -0.29
C LYS A 13 5.38 14.61 0.62
N TYR A 14 4.30 14.00 1.12
CA TYR A 14 4.38 12.81 1.96
C TYR A 14 4.92 11.60 1.21
N SER A 15 4.51 11.38 -0.03
CA SER A 15 5.05 10.29 -0.84
C SER A 15 6.55 10.43 -1.06
N ARG A 16 7.04 11.64 -1.32
CA ARG A 16 8.47 11.90 -1.49
C ARG A 16 9.26 11.64 -0.21
N GLU A 17 8.76 12.09 0.94
CA GLU A 17 9.46 11.88 2.21
C GLU A 17 9.46 10.40 2.61
N LEU A 18 8.32 9.70 2.47
CA LEU A 18 8.24 8.24 2.68
C LEU A 18 9.22 7.49 1.78
N ASN A 19 9.30 7.85 0.50
CA ASN A 19 10.23 7.24 -0.45
C ASN A 19 11.71 7.48 -0.12
N LYS A 20 12.04 8.57 0.58
CA LYS A 20 13.41 8.87 1.02
C LYS A 20 13.76 8.16 2.33
N SER A 21 12.82 8.06 3.26
CA SER A 21 13.05 7.50 4.58
C SER A 21 12.97 5.97 4.59
N PHE A 22 12.15 5.39 3.73
CA PHE A 22 11.95 3.94 3.70
C PHE A 22 12.99 3.28 2.80
N THR A 23 13.60 2.21 3.30
CA THR A 23 14.31 1.26 2.45
C THR A 23 13.34 0.55 1.52
N TYR A 24 13.85 -0.15 0.51
CA TYR A 24 12.97 -0.94 -0.37
C TYR A 24 12.17 -1.98 0.42
N GLN A 25 12.82 -2.65 1.37
CA GLN A 25 12.18 -3.66 2.22
C GLN A 25 11.06 -3.05 3.08
N ASP A 26 11.29 -1.88 3.69
CA ASP A 26 10.25 -1.21 4.49
C ASP A 26 8.99 -0.91 3.67
N LYS A 27 9.14 -0.63 2.37
CA LYS A 27 8.01 -0.40 1.46
C LYS A 27 7.24 -1.68 1.16
N ILE A 28 7.95 -2.80 0.99
CA ILE A 28 7.33 -4.11 0.84
C ILE A 28 6.56 -4.47 2.12
N ASP A 29 7.20 -4.32 3.27
CA ASP A 29 6.59 -4.63 4.57
C ASP A 29 5.34 -3.76 4.81
N PHE A 30 5.39 -2.48 4.45
CA PHE A 30 4.23 -1.58 4.52
C PHE A 30 3.06 -2.05 3.64
N ILE A 31 3.36 -2.55 2.43
CA ILE A 31 2.33 -3.12 1.54
C ILE A 31 1.76 -4.41 2.14
N CYS A 32 2.58 -5.26 2.74
CA CYS A 32 2.12 -6.46 3.43
C CYS A 32 1.17 -6.11 4.59
N CYS A 33 1.51 -5.12 5.42
CA CYS A 33 0.61 -4.64 6.47
C CYS A 33 -0.72 -4.09 5.91
N ALA A 34 -0.67 -3.39 4.78
CA ALA A 34 -1.89 -2.89 4.13
C ALA A 34 -2.78 -4.05 3.64
N PHE A 35 -2.19 -5.14 3.14
CA PHE A 35 -2.92 -6.36 2.81
C PHE A 35 -3.47 -7.05 4.06
N GLU A 36 -2.70 -7.18 5.13
CA GLU A 36 -3.15 -7.78 6.39
C GLU A 36 -4.40 -7.09 6.92
N VAL A 37 -4.42 -5.76 6.93
CA VAL A 37 -5.61 -4.97 7.31
C VAL A 37 -6.76 -5.18 6.33
N ALA A 38 -6.51 -5.20 5.02
CA ALA A 38 -7.57 -5.43 4.03
C ALA A 38 -8.19 -6.84 4.11
N TYR A 39 -7.47 -7.82 4.64
CA TYR A 39 -8.01 -9.18 4.83
C TYR A 39 -8.62 -9.40 6.22
N SER A 40 -8.48 -8.47 7.18
CA SER A 40 -8.95 -8.67 8.56
C SER A 40 -10.45 -8.89 8.67
N ASP A 41 -11.22 -8.34 7.72
CA ASP A 41 -12.68 -8.35 7.74
C ASP A 41 -13.28 -9.53 6.93
N GLY A 42 -12.43 -10.41 6.38
CA GLY A 42 -12.85 -11.65 5.70
C GLY A 42 -13.34 -11.48 4.27
N ASP A 43 -13.75 -10.28 3.87
CA ASP A 43 -14.17 -9.94 2.51
C ASP A 43 -13.16 -8.96 1.88
N PHE A 44 -12.24 -9.47 1.07
CA PHE A 44 -11.32 -8.64 0.31
C PHE A 44 -12.05 -7.96 -0.86
N TYR A 45 -12.34 -6.66 -0.73
CA TYR A 45 -13.09 -5.91 -1.73
C TYR A 45 -12.17 -5.33 -2.82
N TYR A 46 -12.70 -5.20 -4.05
CA TYR A 46 -11.97 -4.60 -5.18
C TYR A 46 -11.46 -3.18 -4.90
N LEU A 47 -12.13 -2.44 -4.00
CA LEU A 47 -11.74 -1.10 -3.57
C LEU A 47 -10.45 -1.12 -2.75
N GLU A 48 -10.25 -2.13 -1.93
CA GLU A 48 -9.04 -2.29 -1.11
C GLU A 48 -7.86 -2.66 -1.99
N GLU A 49 -8.04 -3.57 -2.94
CA GLU A 49 -7.01 -3.87 -3.94
C GLU A 49 -6.59 -2.62 -4.73
N HIS A 50 -7.57 -1.81 -5.14
CA HIS A 50 -7.31 -0.55 -5.84
C HIS A 50 -6.56 0.45 -4.95
N PHE A 51 -6.88 0.51 -3.66
CA PHE A 51 -6.20 1.39 -2.70
C PHE A 51 -4.75 0.94 -2.46
N ILE A 52 -4.51 -0.35 -2.27
CA ILE A 52 -3.16 -0.91 -2.07
C ILE A 52 -2.30 -0.70 -3.34
N LYS A 53 -2.87 -0.87 -4.55
CA LYS A 53 -2.19 -0.51 -5.81
C LYS A 53 -1.80 0.97 -5.87
N LYS A 54 -2.65 1.85 -5.33
CA LYS A 54 -2.33 3.28 -5.27
C LYS A 54 -1.18 3.55 -4.28
N ILE A 55 -1.14 2.85 -3.16
CA ILE A 55 -0.04 2.91 -2.18
C ILE A 55 1.26 2.43 -2.83
N SER A 56 1.26 1.27 -3.51
CA SER A 56 2.47 0.72 -4.14
C SER A 56 3.06 1.67 -5.18
N ASN A 57 2.20 2.25 -6.03
CA ASN A 57 2.61 3.26 -7.02
C ASN A 57 3.19 4.51 -6.34
N THR A 58 2.65 4.89 -5.19
CA THR A 58 3.11 6.06 -4.43
C THR A 58 4.47 5.79 -3.79
N LEU A 59 4.76 4.55 -3.38
CA LEU A 59 6.02 4.13 -2.77
C LEU A 59 7.07 3.65 -3.79
N ASN A 60 6.78 3.72 -5.09
CA ASN A 60 7.63 3.19 -6.16
C ASN A 60 8.00 1.71 -5.92
N VAL A 61 7.02 0.90 -5.51
CA VAL A 61 7.18 -0.54 -5.41
C VAL A 61 6.82 -1.17 -6.75
N GLU A 62 7.66 -2.09 -7.21
CA GLU A 62 7.45 -2.81 -8.46
C GLU A 62 6.16 -3.63 -8.42
N HIS A 63 5.46 -3.69 -9.56
CA HIS A 63 4.21 -4.43 -9.65
C HIS A 63 4.41 -5.93 -9.36
N SER A 64 5.57 -6.49 -9.70
CA SER A 64 5.92 -7.88 -9.37
C SER A 64 5.91 -8.13 -7.86
N ASP A 65 6.47 -7.20 -7.10
CA ASP A 65 6.59 -7.35 -5.65
C ASP A 65 5.25 -7.11 -4.94
N LEU A 66 4.39 -6.25 -5.50
CA LEU A 66 3.00 -6.15 -5.06
C LEU A 66 2.24 -7.48 -5.24
N ILE A 67 2.42 -8.17 -6.37
CA ILE A 67 1.81 -9.49 -6.59
C ILE A 67 2.37 -10.51 -5.59
N ASN A 68 3.68 -10.51 -5.38
CA ASN A 68 4.35 -11.41 -4.44
C ASN A 68 3.82 -11.20 -3.00
N ALA A 69 3.75 -9.96 -2.53
CA ALA A 69 3.17 -9.60 -1.23
C ALA A 69 1.71 -10.08 -1.09
N LYS A 70 0.90 -9.90 -2.15
CA LYS A 70 -0.49 -10.41 -2.17
C LYS A 70 -0.55 -11.94 -2.04
N GLN A 71 0.33 -12.65 -2.75
CA GLN A 71 0.39 -14.12 -2.69
C GLN A 71 0.90 -14.62 -1.33
N GLU A 72 1.86 -13.92 -0.76
CA GLU A 72 2.40 -14.21 0.56
C GLU A 72 1.33 -14.05 1.64
N MET A 73 0.64 -12.92 1.68
CA MET A 73 -0.43 -12.68 2.66
C MET A 73 -1.59 -13.69 2.53
N LYS A 74 -1.93 -14.10 1.30
CA LYS A 74 -2.91 -15.16 1.06
C LYS A 74 -2.51 -16.55 1.58
N LYS A 75 -1.23 -16.79 1.86
CA LYS A 75 -0.75 -18.05 2.45
C LYS A 75 -0.81 -18.02 3.98
N TYR A 76 -0.73 -16.84 4.58
CA TYR A 76 -0.68 -16.65 6.04
C TYR A 76 -2.06 -16.49 6.68
N LEU A 77 -3.10 -16.20 5.88
CA LEU A 77 -4.50 -16.06 6.27
C LEU A 77 -5.33 -17.22 5.70
#